data_AF-A0A944PH53-F1
#
_entry.id   AF-A0A944PH53-F1
#
_cell.length_a   1.000
_cell.length_b   1.000
_cell.length_c   1.000
_cell.angle_alpha   90.00
_cell.angle_beta   90.00
_cell.angle_gamma   90.00
#
_symmetry.space_group_name_H-M   'P 1'
#
loop_
_entity.id
_entity.type
_entity.pdbx_description
1 polymer ?
#
loop_
_entity_poly.entity_id
_entity_poly.type
_entity_poly.pdbx_seq_one_letter_code
_entity_poly.pdbx_strand_id
1 'polypeptide(L)'
;MNAAFVLRCAGRPVARYTAGPDLAPDHSPRPYLHPVTTLEGVRVTELMPGDHPHHLGVSVAVPDVAGHNFWGGRTFVRDRGPTALDNHGAQRHEGFTLRTPDGFVEELSWTAGGRVLLRERRSVTTAALSDSAWALDFTFSLTEVSGRALSIGSPATNGRPGAAYGGFFWRAPKEAAAPVVFSADADGEVAVHGSRADWVALAGEGWSLVFAGATGRTRCDPWFVRAADYPGVGSSLAHDRRLVLAAGETVVRRVVTVVADGRLGRAEAAALVRKAVSP
;
A
#
# COMPACT_ATOMS: atom_id res chain seq x y z
N MET A 1 -6.92 17.48 -15.17
CA MET A 1 -6.29 16.55 -16.13
C MET A 1 -5.73 15.37 -15.35
N ASN A 2 -6.09 14.14 -15.72
CA ASN A 2 -5.56 12.92 -15.13
C ASN A 2 -4.06 12.83 -15.43
N ALA A 3 -3.21 13.24 -14.49
CA ALA A 3 -1.77 13.20 -14.68
C ALA A 3 -1.26 11.76 -14.46
N ALA A 4 -1.01 11.05 -15.56
CA ALA A 4 -0.35 9.75 -15.54
C ALA A 4 1.07 9.85 -16.14
N PHE A 5 2.05 9.24 -15.50
CA PHE A 5 3.44 9.23 -15.97
C PHE A 5 4.16 7.93 -15.62
N VAL A 6 5.30 7.70 -16.26
CA VAL A 6 6.10 6.48 -16.13
C VAL A 6 7.27 6.75 -15.17
N LEU A 7 7.46 5.83 -14.23
CA LEU A 7 8.65 5.72 -13.41
C LEU A 7 9.65 4.77 -14.04
N ARG A 8 10.93 5.11 -13.90
CA ARG A 8 12.05 4.40 -14.50
C ARG A 8 13.13 4.07 -13.48
N CYS A 9 13.56 2.82 -13.47
CA CYS A 9 14.73 2.37 -12.72
C CYS A 9 15.89 2.18 -13.69
N ALA A 10 17.01 2.89 -13.47
CA ALA A 10 18.18 2.87 -14.36
C ALA A 10 17.81 3.06 -15.85
N GLY A 11 16.89 4.00 -16.12
CA GLY A 11 16.39 4.30 -17.48
C GLY A 11 15.31 3.35 -18.01
N ARG A 12 15.07 2.20 -17.38
CA ARG A 12 14.05 1.22 -17.80
C ARG A 12 12.67 1.54 -17.20
N PRO A 13 11.57 1.58 -17.97
CA PRO A 13 10.22 1.70 -17.40
C PRO A 13 9.92 0.54 -16.45
N VAL A 14 9.46 0.84 -15.24
CA VAL A 14 9.11 -0.19 -14.23
C VAL A 14 7.76 0.03 -13.58
N ALA A 15 7.21 1.24 -13.64
CA ALA A 15 5.87 1.52 -13.14
C ALA A 15 5.18 2.68 -13.87
N ARG A 16 3.86 2.73 -13.78
CA ARG A 16 3.05 3.91 -14.15
C ARG A 16 2.32 4.43 -12.92
N TYR A 17 2.43 5.73 -12.67
CA TYR A 17 1.68 6.43 -11.64
C TYR A 17 0.50 7.18 -12.26
N THR A 18 -0.67 7.09 -11.65
CA THR A 18 -1.85 7.90 -11.99
C THR A 18 -2.23 8.75 -10.78
N ALA A 19 -2.05 10.07 -10.86
CA ALA A 19 -2.26 11.00 -9.75
C ALA A 19 -3.74 11.33 -9.50
N GLY A 20 -4.52 11.46 -10.57
CA GLY A 20 -5.95 11.76 -10.50
C GLY A 20 -6.71 10.78 -11.37
N PRO A 21 -7.02 9.57 -10.90
CA PRO A 21 -7.83 8.65 -11.68
C PRO A 21 -9.30 9.06 -11.66
N ASP A 22 -9.98 8.77 -12.77
CA ASP A 22 -11.42 8.91 -12.88
C ASP A 22 -12.08 7.62 -12.38
N LEU A 23 -12.53 7.65 -11.12
CA LEU A 23 -13.12 6.50 -10.43
C LEU A 23 -14.46 6.90 -9.83
N ALA A 24 -15.38 5.94 -9.79
CA ALA A 24 -16.66 6.10 -9.10
C ALA A 24 -16.42 6.46 -7.61
N PRO A 25 -17.25 7.33 -7.00
CA PRO A 25 -17.06 7.75 -5.61
C PRO A 25 -16.99 6.59 -4.61
N ASP A 26 -17.77 5.54 -4.83
CA ASP A 26 -17.83 4.34 -3.98
C ASP A 26 -16.57 3.46 -4.08
N HIS A 27 -15.65 3.74 -4.99
CA HIS A 27 -14.32 3.14 -5.05
C HIS A 27 -13.25 3.95 -4.29
N SER A 28 -13.63 5.05 -3.64
CA SER A 28 -12.74 5.98 -2.94
C SER A 28 -11.58 6.44 -3.84
N PRO A 29 -11.83 7.36 -4.79
CA PRO A 29 -10.85 7.80 -5.78
C PRO A 29 -9.53 8.24 -5.13
N ARG A 30 -8.41 7.72 -5.62
CA ARG A 30 -7.07 7.98 -5.08
C ARG A 30 -5.94 7.68 -6.06
N PRO A 31 -4.77 8.33 -5.94
CA PRO A 31 -3.60 7.98 -6.73
C PRO A 31 -3.13 6.54 -6.52
N TYR A 32 -2.61 5.91 -7.58
CA TYR A 32 -2.04 4.56 -7.52
C TYR A 32 -0.91 4.32 -8.52
N LEU A 33 -0.09 3.30 -8.26
CA LEU A 33 0.86 2.72 -9.21
C LEU A 33 0.27 1.48 -9.87
N HIS A 34 0.08 1.52 -11.19
CA HIS A 34 -0.27 0.37 -12.01
C HIS A 34 -0.09 0.67 -13.53
N PRO A 35 0.49 -0.26 -14.32
CA PRO A 35 1.16 -1.48 -13.87
C PRO A 35 2.47 -1.17 -13.16
N VAL A 36 2.89 -2.08 -12.29
CA VAL A 36 4.28 -2.19 -11.80
C VAL A 36 4.82 -3.51 -12.34
N THR A 37 6.08 -3.54 -12.80
CA THR A 37 6.69 -4.71 -13.42
C THR A 37 8.05 -5.05 -12.81
N THR A 38 8.45 -6.31 -12.95
CA THR A 38 9.85 -6.73 -12.81
C THR A 38 10.71 -6.15 -13.96
N LEU A 39 12.03 -6.40 -13.97
CA LEU A 39 12.92 -5.88 -15.03
C LEU A 39 12.72 -6.61 -16.37
N GLU A 40 12.27 -7.86 -16.34
CA GLU A 40 11.83 -8.63 -17.52
C GLU A 40 10.42 -8.25 -18.00
N GLY A 41 9.74 -7.34 -17.30
CA GLY A 41 8.41 -6.84 -17.70
C GLY A 41 7.24 -7.67 -17.19
N VAL A 42 7.47 -8.64 -16.28
CA VAL A 42 6.40 -9.39 -15.63
C VAL A 42 5.60 -8.45 -14.73
N ARG A 43 4.29 -8.35 -14.95
CA ARG A 43 3.42 -7.47 -14.17
C ARG A 43 3.20 -8.03 -12.77
N VAL A 44 3.46 -7.21 -11.76
CA VAL A 44 3.36 -7.56 -10.33
C VAL A 44 2.28 -6.77 -9.60
N THR A 45 1.37 -6.09 -10.31
CA THR A 45 0.16 -5.49 -9.74
C THR A 45 -1.09 -5.81 -10.53
N GLU A 46 -2.23 -5.78 -9.84
CA GLU A 46 -3.56 -5.83 -10.43
C GLU A 46 -4.37 -4.58 -10.09
N LEU A 47 -5.25 -4.16 -11.01
CA LEU A 47 -6.04 -2.95 -10.92
C LEU A 47 -7.51 -3.29 -11.17
N MET A 48 -8.38 -2.88 -10.24
CA MET A 48 -9.83 -3.05 -10.32
C MET A 48 -10.28 -4.46 -10.72
N PRO A 49 -9.82 -5.53 -10.04
CA PRO A 49 -10.28 -6.87 -10.35
C PRO A 49 -11.80 -7.01 -10.10
N GLY A 50 -12.45 -7.90 -10.84
CA GLY A 50 -13.91 -8.01 -10.82
C GLY A 50 -14.52 -8.37 -9.45
N ASP A 51 -13.77 -9.04 -8.59
CA ASP A 51 -14.17 -9.40 -7.22
C ASP A 51 -13.97 -8.24 -6.22
N HIS A 52 -12.97 -7.38 -6.46
CA HIS A 52 -12.61 -6.25 -5.60
C HIS A 52 -12.31 -5.00 -6.45
N PRO A 53 -13.32 -4.36 -7.08
CA PRO A 53 -13.10 -3.27 -8.03
C PRO A 53 -12.48 -2.01 -7.41
N HIS A 54 -12.46 -1.92 -6.08
CA HIS A 54 -11.82 -0.85 -5.32
C HIS A 54 -10.32 -1.11 -5.00
N HIS A 55 -9.74 -2.24 -5.44
CA HIS A 55 -8.30 -2.50 -5.28
C HIS A 55 -7.49 -1.85 -6.41
N LEU A 56 -6.56 -0.97 -6.05
CA LEU A 56 -5.85 -0.09 -6.99
C LEU A 56 -4.33 -0.26 -6.91
N GLY A 57 -3.79 -1.31 -7.53
CA GLY A 57 -2.35 -1.55 -7.65
C GLY A 57 -1.59 -1.32 -6.33
N VAL A 58 -0.65 -0.37 -6.33
CA VAL A 58 -0.01 0.12 -5.09
C VAL A 58 -0.58 1.49 -4.73
N SER A 59 -1.15 1.62 -3.54
CA SER A 59 -1.68 2.90 -3.03
C SER A 59 -1.67 2.96 -1.50
N VAL A 60 -1.92 4.16 -0.95
CA VAL A 60 -2.29 4.31 0.46
C VAL A 60 -3.81 4.36 0.54
N ALA A 61 -4.43 3.48 1.32
CA ALA A 61 -5.88 3.38 1.43
C ALA A 61 -6.26 2.99 2.86
N VAL A 62 -7.28 3.61 3.44
CA VAL A 62 -7.66 3.40 4.84
C VAL A 62 -9.18 3.20 4.95
N PRO A 63 -9.67 2.08 5.51
CA PRO A 63 -11.10 1.79 5.54
C PRO A 63 -11.94 2.67 6.46
N ASP A 64 -11.31 3.32 7.45
CA ASP A 64 -11.99 4.17 8.42
C ASP A 64 -11.06 5.33 8.84
N VAL A 65 -11.37 6.53 8.37
CA VAL A 65 -10.77 7.79 8.82
C VAL A 65 -11.91 8.63 9.37
N ALA A 66 -12.03 8.69 10.70
CA ALA A 66 -13.12 9.35 11.41
C ALA A 66 -14.52 8.95 10.88
N GLY A 67 -14.72 7.67 10.56
CA GLY A 67 -15.97 7.13 10.04
C GLY A 67 -16.13 7.18 8.51
N HIS A 68 -15.18 7.79 7.80
CA HIS A 68 -15.17 7.85 6.33
C HIS A 68 -14.30 6.76 5.71
N ASN A 69 -14.78 6.18 4.61
CA ASN A 69 -14.12 5.10 3.89
C ASN A 69 -13.21 5.65 2.80
N PHE A 70 -11.89 5.48 2.94
CA PHE A 70 -10.89 5.80 1.92
C PHE A 70 -10.28 4.54 1.27
N TRP A 71 -10.90 3.38 1.49
CA TRP A 71 -10.53 2.10 0.89
C TRP A 71 -11.37 1.81 -0.37
N GLY A 72 -12.63 2.23 -0.34
CA GLY A 72 -13.64 1.92 -1.35
C GLY A 72 -14.48 0.70 -0.97
N GLY A 73 -15.47 0.39 -1.80
CA GLY A 73 -16.39 -0.72 -1.59
C GLY A 73 -17.25 -0.55 -0.35
N ARG A 74 -17.66 -1.67 0.25
CA ARG A 74 -18.53 -1.69 1.43
C ARG A 74 -17.73 -1.40 2.71
N THR A 75 -18.28 -0.56 3.58
CA THR A 75 -17.71 -0.31 4.93
C THR A 75 -18.06 -1.46 5.86
N PHE A 76 -17.10 -1.96 6.63
CA PHE A 76 -17.41 -2.93 7.68
C PHE A 76 -17.98 -2.22 8.91
N VAL A 77 -19.21 -2.56 9.27
CA VAL A 77 -19.91 -2.04 10.45
C VAL A 77 -20.05 -3.15 11.48
N ARG A 78 -19.69 -2.85 12.73
CA ARG A 78 -19.83 -3.80 13.85
C ARG A 78 -21.27 -4.33 13.92
N ASP A 79 -21.40 -5.62 14.16
CA ASP A 79 -22.69 -6.33 14.29
C ASP A 79 -23.59 -6.31 13.05
N ARG A 80 -23.16 -5.71 11.93
CA ARG A 80 -23.89 -5.68 10.65
C ARG A 80 -23.07 -6.28 9.49
N GLY A 81 -21.75 -6.27 9.59
CA GLY A 81 -20.86 -6.74 8.53
C GLY A 81 -20.62 -5.71 7.43
N PRO A 82 -20.12 -6.14 6.25
CA PRO A 82 -19.93 -5.28 5.09
C PRO A 82 -21.24 -4.61 4.66
N THR A 83 -21.31 -3.29 4.77
CA THR A 83 -22.51 -2.47 4.53
C THR A 83 -22.23 -1.43 3.45
N ALA A 84 -23.15 -1.26 2.50
CA ALA A 84 -23.09 -0.14 1.56
C ALA A 84 -23.51 1.13 2.33
N LEU A 85 -22.59 2.08 2.47
CA LEU A 85 -22.81 3.37 3.11
C LEU A 85 -22.37 4.45 2.13
N ASP A 86 -23.00 5.62 2.23
CA ASP A 86 -22.55 6.83 1.53
C ASP A 86 -21.57 7.61 2.41
N ASN A 87 -20.38 7.04 2.63
CA ASN A 87 -19.36 7.60 3.51
C ASN A 87 -17.97 7.63 2.87
N HIS A 88 -17.88 7.49 1.55
CA HIS A 88 -16.60 7.42 0.85
C HIS A 88 -15.90 8.78 0.80
N GLY A 89 -14.63 8.76 1.14
CA GLY A 89 -13.71 9.87 0.92
C GLY A 89 -12.89 9.70 -0.37
N ALA A 90 -12.22 10.77 -0.78
CA ALA A 90 -11.32 10.78 -1.93
C ALA A 90 -9.99 11.45 -1.58
N GLN A 91 -8.91 10.94 -2.16
CA GLN A 91 -7.58 11.56 -2.13
C GLN A 91 -7.42 12.41 -3.40
N ARG A 92 -7.17 13.71 -3.22
CA ARG A 92 -7.05 14.71 -4.31
C ARG A 92 -5.59 15.09 -4.48
N HIS A 93 -5.10 14.99 -5.71
CA HIS A 93 -3.79 15.52 -6.11
C HIS A 93 -3.79 17.05 -5.98
N GLU A 94 -2.87 17.58 -5.18
CA GLU A 94 -2.67 19.03 -5.02
C GLU A 94 -1.49 19.53 -5.87
N GLY A 95 -0.45 18.71 -6.03
CA GLY A 95 0.70 19.04 -6.86
C GLY A 95 1.90 18.13 -6.64
N PHE A 96 2.88 18.22 -7.56
CA PHE A 96 4.21 17.64 -7.37
C PHE A 96 5.18 18.74 -6.97
N THR A 97 5.89 18.57 -5.85
CA THR A 97 7.01 19.45 -5.48
C THR A 97 8.32 19.00 -6.11
N LEU A 98 8.41 17.73 -6.51
CA LEU A 98 9.50 17.15 -7.27
C LEU A 98 8.95 16.09 -8.22
N ARG A 99 9.46 16.04 -9.44
CA ARG A 99 9.18 14.95 -10.38
C ARG A 99 10.38 14.71 -11.29
N THR A 100 10.93 13.51 -11.22
CA THR A 100 12.02 13.02 -12.05
C THR A 100 11.60 11.70 -12.71
N PRO A 101 12.36 11.17 -13.68
CA PRO A 101 12.04 9.87 -14.26
C PRO A 101 12.07 8.72 -13.25
N ASP A 102 12.87 8.82 -12.20
CA ASP A 102 13.10 7.79 -11.18
C ASP A 102 12.34 8.01 -9.87
N GLY A 103 11.58 9.11 -9.75
CA GLY A 103 10.80 9.37 -8.53
C GLY A 103 10.00 10.67 -8.53
N PHE A 104 9.27 10.89 -7.45
CA PHE A 104 8.51 12.12 -7.24
C PHE A 104 8.28 12.39 -5.74
N VAL A 105 7.88 13.64 -5.46
CA VAL A 105 7.25 14.06 -4.22
C VAL A 105 5.93 14.73 -4.55
N GLU A 106 4.86 14.23 -3.95
CA GLU A 106 3.48 14.65 -4.20
C GLU A 106 2.81 15.13 -2.90
N GLU A 107 2.00 16.16 -3.04
CA GLU A 107 1.09 16.65 -2.00
C GLU A 107 -0.35 16.28 -2.37
N LEU A 108 -1.08 15.78 -1.38
CA LEU A 108 -2.42 15.21 -1.50
C LEU A 108 -3.32 15.73 -0.38
N SER A 109 -4.61 15.89 -0.65
CA SER A 109 -5.62 16.13 0.38
C SER A 109 -6.63 14.99 0.47
N TRP A 110 -6.95 14.57 1.69
CA TRP A 110 -7.95 13.54 1.95
C TRP A 110 -9.26 14.21 2.32
N THR A 111 -10.23 14.11 1.43
CA THR A 111 -11.50 14.84 1.50
C THR A 111 -12.68 13.92 1.73
N ALA A 112 -13.58 14.31 2.63
CA ALA A 112 -14.88 13.65 2.83
C ALA A 112 -15.89 14.63 3.41
N GLY A 113 -17.16 14.52 3.03
CA GLY A 113 -18.24 15.39 3.53
C GLY A 113 -17.97 16.89 3.31
N GLY A 114 -17.33 17.26 2.20
CA GLY A 114 -16.98 18.66 1.89
C GLY A 114 -15.82 19.25 2.72
N ARG A 115 -15.09 18.42 3.48
CA ARG A 115 -13.98 18.86 4.35
C ARG A 115 -12.69 18.12 4.02
N VAL A 116 -11.56 18.78 4.29
CA VAL A 116 -10.23 18.13 4.31
C VAL A 116 -9.99 17.56 5.70
N LEU A 117 -9.73 16.27 5.80
CA LEU A 117 -9.47 15.56 7.05
C LEU A 117 -7.98 15.39 7.31
N LEU A 118 -7.24 14.99 6.27
CA LEU A 118 -5.80 14.79 6.30
C LEU A 118 -5.14 15.52 5.13
N ARG A 119 -3.91 15.98 5.35
CA ARG A 119 -2.96 16.24 4.26
C ARG A 119 -1.99 15.07 4.19
N GLU A 120 -1.68 14.63 2.98
CA GLU A 120 -0.68 13.62 2.72
C GLU A 120 0.47 14.22 1.92
N ARG A 121 1.69 13.98 2.38
CA ARG A 121 2.90 14.14 1.57
C ARG A 121 3.47 12.76 1.28
N ARG A 122 3.69 12.46 0.00
CA ARG A 122 4.16 11.16 -0.47
C ARG A 122 5.44 11.32 -1.27
N SER A 123 6.44 10.49 -0.98
CA SER A 123 7.65 10.36 -1.79
C SER A 123 7.76 8.94 -2.32
N VAL A 124 8.02 8.83 -3.62
CA VAL A 124 8.25 7.55 -4.29
C VAL A 124 9.53 7.65 -5.09
N THR A 125 10.43 6.68 -4.92
CA THR A 125 11.63 6.55 -5.74
C THR A 125 11.84 5.11 -6.18
N THR A 126 12.57 4.94 -7.28
CA THR A 126 12.97 3.63 -7.80
C THR A 126 14.50 3.52 -7.79
N ALA A 127 15.03 2.37 -7.36
CA ALA A 127 16.47 2.15 -7.29
C ALA A 127 16.85 0.75 -7.82
N ALA A 128 17.91 0.67 -8.62
CA ALA A 128 18.41 -0.61 -9.10
C ALA A 128 19.15 -1.36 -7.98
N LEU A 129 18.87 -2.65 -7.80
CA LEU A 129 19.54 -3.48 -6.81
C LEU A 129 20.46 -4.52 -7.45
N SER A 130 20.09 -5.05 -8.61
CA SER A 130 20.88 -6.00 -9.40
C SER A 130 20.35 -6.03 -10.83
N ASP A 131 20.89 -6.93 -11.66
CA ASP A 131 20.41 -7.11 -13.03
C ASP A 131 18.99 -7.72 -13.10
N SER A 132 18.51 -8.33 -12.01
CA SER A 132 17.20 -8.99 -11.92
C SER A 132 16.29 -8.43 -10.81
N ALA A 133 16.68 -7.33 -10.16
CA ALA A 133 15.88 -6.75 -9.08
C ALA A 133 16.04 -5.24 -8.93
N TRP A 134 14.95 -4.58 -8.57
CA TRP A 134 14.91 -3.16 -8.23
C TRP A 134 14.05 -2.92 -6.97
N ALA A 135 14.14 -1.72 -6.39
CA ALA A 135 13.37 -1.33 -5.21
C ALA A 135 12.43 -0.17 -5.52
N LEU A 136 11.19 -0.28 -5.05
CA LEU A 136 10.27 0.84 -4.89
C LEU A 136 10.34 1.32 -3.44
N ASP A 137 10.88 2.50 -3.21
CA ASP A 137 10.83 3.17 -1.90
C ASP A 137 9.59 4.06 -1.86
N PHE A 138 8.68 3.77 -0.93
CA PHE A 138 7.42 4.46 -0.77
C PHE A 138 7.32 5.03 0.65
N THR A 139 7.39 6.35 0.77
CA THR A 139 7.14 7.07 2.02
C THR A 139 5.86 7.86 1.92
N PHE A 140 5.01 7.80 2.94
CA PHE A 140 3.88 8.70 3.10
C PHE A 140 3.81 9.26 4.53
N SER A 141 3.40 10.51 4.64
CA SER A 141 3.07 11.16 5.90
C SER A 141 1.63 11.64 5.88
N LEU A 142 0.86 11.37 6.94
CA LEU A 142 -0.51 11.83 7.12
C LEU A 142 -0.56 12.84 8.26
N THR A 143 -0.98 14.06 7.97
CA THR A 143 -1.13 15.16 8.93
C THR A 143 -2.61 15.46 9.16
N GLU A 144 -3.04 15.48 10.43
CA GLU A 144 -4.36 15.96 10.83
C GLU A 144 -4.51 17.46 10.56
N VAL A 145 -5.57 17.87 9.85
CA VAL A 145 -5.80 19.29 9.52
C VAL A 145 -7.23 19.77 9.74
N SER A 146 -8.10 18.92 10.29
CA SER A 146 -9.49 19.26 10.61
C SER A 146 -9.65 20.01 11.95
N GLY A 147 -8.56 20.14 12.73
CA GLY A 147 -8.51 20.95 13.95
C GLY A 147 -9.01 20.23 15.20
N ARG A 148 -9.17 18.90 15.14
CA ARG A 148 -9.59 18.06 16.26
C ARG A 148 -8.95 16.69 16.14
N ALA A 149 -8.91 15.95 17.25
CA ALA A 149 -8.40 14.59 17.22
C ALA A 149 -9.14 13.74 16.16
N LEU A 150 -8.37 13.04 15.33
CA LEU A 150 -8.84 12.21 14.23
C LEU A 150 -8.48 10.76 14.50
N SER A 151 -9.42 9.83 14.29
CA SER A 151 -9.16 8.40 14.46
C SER A 151 -9.01 7.69 13.13
N ILE A 152 -8.03 6.81 13.03
CA ILE A 152 -7.78 5.89 11.93
C ILE A 152 -8.06 4.48 12.42
N GLY A 153 -8.90 3.74 11.69
CA GLY A 153 -9.30 2.39 12.01
C GLY A 153 -9.21 1.44 10.81
N SER A 154 -9.44 0.18 11.11
CA SER A 154 -9.61 -0.92 10.17
C SER A 154 -10.86 -1.73 10.51
N PRO A 155 -11.33 -2.62 9.62
CA PRO A 155 -12.38 -3.57 9.95
C PRO A 155 -12.08 -4.39 11.21
N ALA A 156 -10.81 -4.75 11.46
CA ALA A 156 -10.42 -5.44 12.69
C ALA A 156 -10.76 -4.64 13.94
N THR A 157 -10.38 -3.36 13.99
CA THR A 157 -10.75 -2.46 15.10
C THR A 157 -12.27 -2.18 15.17
N ASN A 158 -12.99 -2.44 14.07
CA ASN A 158 -14.44 -2.33 13.99
C ASN A 158 -15.18 -3.64 14.29
N GLY A 159 -14.47 -4.71 14.67
CA GLY A 159 -15.07 -5.98 15.09
C GLY A 159 -14.98 -7.10 14.05
N ARG A 160 -14.09 -7.01 13.05
CA ARG A 160 -13.78 -8.10 12.10
C ARG A 160 -12.36 -8.64 12.31
N PRO A 161 -12.12 -9.55 13.28
CA PRO A 161 -10.81 -10.13 13.51
C PRO A 161 -10.14 -10.63 12.22
N GLY A 162 -8.84 -10.38 12.08
CA GLY A 162 -8.06 -10.77 10.90
C GLY A 162 -8.24 -9.89 9.66
N ALA A 163 -9.10 -8.85 9.69
CA ALA A 163 -9.30 -7.92 8.58
C ALA A 163 -8.69 -6.53 8.85
N ALA A 164 -7.43 -6.53 9.27
CA ALA A 164 -6.68 -5.34 9.68
C ALA A 164 -6.03 -4.57 8.51
N TYR A 165 -6.63 -4.55 7.32
CA TYR A 165 -6.07 -3.79 6.21
C TYR A 165 -6.25 -2.27 6.40
N GLY A 166 -5.29 -1.49 5.90
CA GLY A 166 -5.31 -0.02 5.94
C GLY A 166 -3.92 0.58 6.13
N GLY A 167 -3.56 1.55 5.29
CA GLY A 167 -2.20 2.10 5.17
C GLY A 167 -1.65 1.90 3.76
N PHE A 168 -0.35 1.63 3.65
CA PHE A 168 0.25 1.15 2.39
C PHE A 168 -0.36 -0.21 2.04
N PHE A 169 -0.76 -0.38 0.78
CA PHE A 169 -1.27 -1.65 0.27
C PHE A 169 -0.82 -1.90 -1.16
N TRP A 170 -0.40 -3.14 -1.41
CA TRP A 170 -0.03 -3.67 -2.70
C TRP A 170 -1.00 -4.77 -3.11
N ARG A 171 -1.74 -4.55 -4.19
CA ARG A 171 -2.58 -5.55 -4.85
C ARG A 171 -1.76 -6.29 -5.91
N ALA A 172 -1.37 -7.53 -5.62
CA ALA A 172 -0.63 -8.39 -6.56
C ALA A 172 -1.60 -9.15 -7.49
N PRO A 173 -1.12 -9.65 -8.67
CA PRO A 173 -1.94 -10.42 -9.59
C PRO A 173 -2.46 -11.70 -8.97
N LYS A 174 -3.72 -12.05 -9.26
CA LYS A 174 -4.25 -13.38 -8.97
C LYS A 174 -3.85 -14.34 -10.09
N GLU A 175 -3.20 -15.43 -9.72
CA GLU A 175 -2.71 -16.48 -10.62
C GLU A 175 -3.47 -17.79 -10.41
N ALA A 176 -3.17 -18.80 -11.22
CA ALA A 176 -3.77 -20.14 -11.08
C ALA A 176 -3.39 -20.79 -9.74
N ALA A 177 -2.13 -20.61 -9.31
CA ALA A 177 -1.66 -20.99 -7.99
C ALA A 177 -1.52 -19.75 -7.11
N ALA A 178 -1.82 -19.89 -5.82
CA ALA A 178 -1.55 -18.82 -4.87
C ALA A 178 -0.03 -18.60 -4.76
N PRO A 179 0.43 -17.33 -4.69
CA PRO A 179 1.84 -17.05 -4.45
C PRO A 179 2.29 -17.57 -3.09
N VAL A 180 3.55 -17.99 -3.01
CA VAL A 180 4.16 -18.44 -1.77
C VAL A 180 4.43 -17.24 -0.87
N VAL A 181 4.07 -17.35 0.40
CA VAL A 181 4.27 -16.33 1.42
C VAL A 181 5.34 -16.81 2.39
N PHE A 182 6.31 -15.96 2.72
CA PHE A 182 7.31 -16.26 3.74
C PHE A 182 7.91 -14.97 4.33
N SER A 183 8.57 -15.08 5.49
CA SER A 183 9.33 -13.99 6.12
C SER A 183 10.76 -14.45 6.41
N ALA A 184 11.47 -13.79 7.32
CA ALA A 184 12.75 -14.28 7.83
C ALA A 184 12.60 -15.60 8.61
N ASP A 185 11.49 -15.77 9.34
CA ASP A 185 11.35 -16.84 10.35
C ASP A 185 10.07 -17.68 10.19
N ALA A 186 9.20 -17.34 9.24
CA ALA A 186 7.92 -18.04 9.04
C ALA A 186 7.65 -18.35 7.55
N ASP A 187 6.80 -19.35 7.32
CA ASP A 187 6.29 -19.76 6.01
C ASP A 187 4.76 -19.83 6.04
N GLY A 188 4.15 -19.48 4.92
CA GLY A 188 2.71 -19.53 4.73
C GLY A 188 1.96 -18.28 5.19
N GLU A 189 0.81 -18.04 4.55
CA GLU A 189 -0.05 -16.89 4.81
C GLU A 189 -0.44 -16.77 6.29
N VAL A 190 -0.86 -17.88 6.91
CA VAL A 190 -1.35 -17.88 8.30
C VAL A 190 -0.30 -17.43 9.30
N ALA A 191 0.96 -17.88 9.15
CA ALA A 191 2.03 -17.56 10.09
C ALA A 191 2.58 -16.13 9.89
N VAL A 192 2.52 -15.62 8.66
CA VAL A 192 3.04 -14.29 8.32
C VAL A 192 1.99 -13.19 8.54
N HIS A 193 0.72 -13.48 8.34
CA HIS A 193 -0.37 -12.52 8.53
C HIS A 193 -0.45 -12.04 9.99
N GLY A 194 -0.46 -10.73 10.20
CA GLY A 194 -0.47 -10.10 11.52
C GLY A 194 0.88 -10.09 12.24
N SER A 195 1.94 -10.64 11.63
CA SER A 195 3.29 -10.60 12.19
C SER A 195 3.93 -9.21 12.03
N ARG A 196 4.94 -8.93 12.85
CA ARG A 196 5.79 -7.73 12.74
C ARG A 196 7.19 -8.08 12.21
N ALA A 197 7.24 -9.03 11.28
CA ALA A 197 8.49 -9.45 10.68
C ALA A 197 9.20 -8.26 10.01
N ASP A 198 10.54 -8.28 10.03
CA ASP A 198 11.34 -7.20 9.42
C ASP A 198 11.10 -7.03 7.92
N TRP A 199 10.72 -8.12 7.26
CA TRP A 199 10.25 -8.14 5.90
C TRP A 199 9.32 -9.34 5.68
N VAL A 200 8.47 -9.25 4.66
CA VAL A 200 7.62 -10.34 4.18
C VAL A 200 7.74 -10.45 2.67
N ALA A 201 7.68 -11.66 2.14
CA ALA A 201 7.79 -11.96 0.73
C ALA A 201 6.51 -12.59 0.19
N LEU A 202 6.22 -12.27 -1.07
CA LEU A 202 5.19 -12.87 -1.91
C LEU A 202 5.87 -13.32 -3.20
N ALA A 203 5.84 -14.61 -3.53
CA ALA A 203 6.49 -15.18 -4.72
C ALA A 203 5.48 -15.92 -5.61
N GLY A 204 5.15 -15.31 -6.74
CA GLY A 204 4.24 -15.87 -7.75
C GLY A 204 4.97 -16.61 -8.87
N GLU A 205 4.29 -16.79 -10.00
CA GLU A 205 4.84 -17.40 -11.20
C GLU A 205 5.79 -16.44 -11.92
N GLY A 206 7.09 -16.62 -11.71
CA GLY A 206 8.13 -15.86 -12.41
C GLY A 206 8.44 -14.48 -11.81
N TRP A 207 7.99 -14.19 -10.58
CA TRP A 207 8.29 -12.92 -9.89
C TRP A 207 8.31 -13.07 -8.37
N SER A 208 9.00 -12.14 -7.71
CA SER A 208 9.01 -11.99 -6.26
C SER A 208 8.85 -10.54 -5.83
N LEU A 209 8.07 -10.33 -4.77
CA LEU A 209 7.93 -9.07 -4.06
C LEU A 209 8.41 -9.27 -2.62
N VAL A 210 9.29 -8.42 -2.13
CA VAL A 210 9.75 -8.44 -0.72
C VAL A 210 9.55 -7.08 -0.09
N PHE A 211 8.65 -6.99 0.88
CA PHE A 211 8.22 -5.77 1.54
C PHE A 211 8.95 -5.61 2.87
N ALA A 212 9.53 -4.44 3.11
CA ALA A 212 10.24 -4.13 4.34
C ALA A 212 9.77 -2.81 4.94
N GLY A 213 9.53 -2.78 6.25
CA GLY A 213 9.37 -1.54 6.99
C GLY A 213 10.74 -0.87 7.15
N ALA A 214 10.97 0.27 6.52
CA ALA A 214 12.31 0.88 6.46
C ALA A 214 12.63 1.83 7.62
N THR A 215 11.71 2.00 8.58
CA THR A 215 11.92 2.74 9.83
C THR A 215 11.46 1.93 11.02
N GLY A 216 12.03 2.20 12.21
CA GLY A 216 11.61 1.53 13.45
C GLY A 216 10.10 1.65 13.69
N ARG A 217 9.50 2.82 13.40
CA ARG A 217 8.06 3.02 13.51
C ARG A 217 7.25 2.19 12.51
N THR A 218 7.73 2.01 11.28
CA THR A 218 7.04 1.18 10.28
C THR A 218 7.14 -0.30 10.63
N ARG A 219 8.27 -0.76 11.19
CA ARG A 219 8.41 -2.15 11.69
C ARG A 219 7.46 -2.48 12.84
N CYS A 220 6.91 -1.47 13.50
CA CYS A 220 5.84 -1.63 14.49
C CYS A 220 4.44 -1.74 13.88
N ASP A 221 4.26 -1.74 12.56
CA ASP A 221 2.96 -2.02 11.97
C ASP A 221 2.90 -3.52 11.62
N PRO A 222 1.86 -4.26 12.05
CA PRO A 222 1.67 -5.64 11.60
C PRO A 222 1.43 -5.71 10.08
N TRP A 223 1.97 -6.76 9.46
CA TRP A 223 1.73 -7.04 8.05
C TRP A 223 0.32 -7.59 7.84
N PHE A 224 -0.45 -6.97 6.95
CA PHE A 224 -1.67 -7.56 6.42
C PHE A 224 -1.32 -8.33 5.16
N VAL A 225 -1.41 -9.67 5.20
CA VAL A 225 -1.12 -10.54 4.05
C VAL A 225 -2.33 -11.38 3.65
N ARG A 226 -2.56 -11.49 2.34
CA ARG A 226 -3.47 -12.43 1.69
C ARG A 226 -2.77 -13.03 0.47
N ALA A 227 -2.93 -14.33 0.24
CA ALA A 227 -2.43 -15.02 -0.94
C ALA A 227 -3.51 -15.88 -1.60
N ALA A 228 -4.25 -16.68 -0.81
CA ALA A 228 -5.22 -17.63 -1.36
C ALA A 228 -6.48 -16.97 -1.94
N ASP A 229 -7.15 -16.11 -1.15
CA ASP A 229 -8.38 -15.43 -1.60
C ASP A 229 -8.05 -14.48 -2.75
N TYR A 230 -7.09 -13.61 -2.47
CA TYR A 230 -6.68 -12.53 -3.33
C TYR A 230 -5.24 -12.14 -2.91
N PRO A 231 -4.27 -12.07 -3.83
CA PRO A 231 -2.91 -11.67 -3.45
C PRO A 231 -2.83 -10.20 -3.05
N GLY A 232 -2.36 -9.93 -1.83
CA GLY A 232 -2.17 -8.56 -1.35
C GLY A 232 -1.37 -8.46 -0.07
N VAL A 233 -0.54 -7.42 0.02
CA VAL A 233 0.30 -7.14 1.20
C VAL A 233 0.14 -5.68 1.59
N GLY A 234 -0.04 -5.40 2.88
CA GLY A 234 -0.10 -4.05 3.41
C GLY A 234 0.59 -3.90 4.77
N SER A 235 0.91 -2.65 5.12
CA SER A 235 1.44 -2.26 6.43
C SER A 235 0.29 -1.66 7.25
N SER A 236 -0.22 -2.40 8.23
CA SER A 236 -1.45 -2.03 8.95
C SER A 236 -1.24 -0.88 9.94
N LEU A 237 -1.88 0.25 9.66
CA LEU A 237 -1.87 1.40 10.58
C LEU A 237 -2.69 1.18 11.86
N ALA A 238 -3.70 0.31 11.79
CA ALA A 238 -4.68 0.08 12.85
C ALA A 238 -5.03 -1.41 12.95
N HIS A 239 -4.05 -2.23 13.36
CA HIS A 239 -4.25 -3.68 13.48
C HIS A 239 -5.09 -4.05 14.71
N ASP A 240 -4.55 -3.79 15.90
CA ASP A 240 -5.18 -4.15 17.17
C ASP A 240 -6.00 -3.01 17.76
N ARG A 241 -5.53 -1.78 17.54
CA ARG A 241 -6.10 -0.55 18.10
C ARG A 241 -6.21 0.50 17.02
N ARG A 242 -7.22 1.35 17.15
CA ARG A 242 -7.30 2.57 16.33
C ARG A 242 -6.09 3.45 16.60
N LEU A 243 -5.55 4.04 15.54
CA LEU A 243 -4.54 5.08 15.63
C LEU A 243 -5.27 6.42 15.84
N VAL A 244 -4.87 7.20 16.85
CA VAL A 244 -5.41 8.53 17.10
C VAL A 244 -4.34 9.54 16.74
N LEU A 245 -4.71 10.53 15.93
CA LEU A 245 -3.90 11.71 15.62
C LEU A 245 -4.49 12.90 16.38
N ALA A 246 -3.70 13.54 17.23
CA ALA A 246 -4.05 14.83 17.79
C ALA A 246 -4.14 15.91 16.71
N ALA A 247 -4.73 17.06 17.04
CA ALA A 247 -4.84 18.17 16.09
C ALA A 247 -3.44 18.61 15.62
N GLY A 248 -3.21 18.64 14.30
CA GLY A 248 -1.91 18.95 13.70
C GLY A 248 -0.85 17.83 13.80
N GLU A 249 -1.15 16.68 14.41
CA GLU A 249 -0.21 15.57 14.51
C GLU A 249 0.05 14.94 13.14
N THR A 250 1.28 14.48 12.93
CA THR A 250 1.71 13.80 11.71
C THR A 250 2.26 12.42 12.02
N VAL A 251 1.82 11.42 11.27
CA VAL A 251 2.43 10.08 11.26
C VAL A 251 3.11 9.80 9.94
N VAL A 252 4.23 9.09 9.97
CA VAL A 252 5.03 8.75 8.79
C VAL A 252 5.23 7.24 8.72
N ARG A 253 5.17 6.69 7.51
CA ARG A 253 5.57 5.32 7.19
C ARG A 253 6.42 5.29 5.93
N ARG A 254 7.41 4.41 5.93
CA ARG A 254 8.29 4.14 4.77
C ARG A 254 8.35 2.64 4.55
N VAL A 255 7.79 2.20 3.43
CA VAL A 255 7.82 0.80 2.99
C VAL A 255 8.70 0.73 1.75
N VAL A 256 9.71 -0.12 1.81
CA VAL A 256 10.57 -0.41 0.64
C VAL A 256 10.17 -1.79 0.12
N THR A 257 9.84 -1.87 -1.16
CA THR A 257 9.45 -3.11 -1.82
C THR A 257 10.50 -3.48 -2.85
N VAL A 258 11.18 -4.62 -2.66
CA VAL A 258 11.99 -5.25 -3.69
C VAL A 258 11.06 -5.90 -4.70
N VAL A 259 11.28 -5.64 -5.98
CA VAL A 259 10.60 -6.27 -7.11
C VAL A 259 11.67 -7.01 -7.91
N ALA A 260 11.55 -8.33 -8.00
CA ALA A 260 12.55 -9.19 -8.62
C ALA A 260 11.94 -10.12 -9.68
N ASP A 261 12.73 -10.38 -10.72
CA ASP A 261 12.46 -11.46 -11.68
C ASP A 261 12.62 -12.82 -10.99
N GLY A 262 11.74 -13.76 -11.31
CA GLY A 262 11.78 -15.12 -10.77
C GLY A 262 11.41 -15.24 -9.28
N ARG A 263 11.59 -16.45 -8.74
CA ARG A 263 11.32 -16.79 -7.34
C ARG A 263 12.59 -16.66 -6.52
N LEU A 264 12.59 -15.77 -5.54
CA LEU A 264 13.69 -15.60 -4.60
C LEU A 264 13.63 -16.63 -3.47
N GLY A 265 14.80 -17.12 -3.07
CA GLY A 265 14.96 -17.82 -1.79
C GLY A 265 15.00 -16.84 -0.61
N ARG A 266 14.81 -17.37 0.60
CA ARG A 266 14.83 -16.59 1.86
C ARG A 266 16.12 -15.79 2.07
N ALA A 267 17.27 -16.39 1.80
CA ALA A 267 18.57 -15.74 1.95
C ALA A 267 18.77 -14.58 0.96
N GLU A 268 18.35 -14.78 -0.29
CA GLU A 268 18.42 -13.78 -1.36
C GLU A 268 17.48 -12.60 -1.08
N ALA A 269 16.23 -12.89 -0.68
CA ALA A 269 15.27 -11.89 -0.25
C ALA A 269 15.81 -11.03 0.89
N ALA A 270 16.39 -11.66 1.92
CA ALA A 270 17.00 -10.93 3.03
C ALA A 270 18.20 -10.06 2.60
N ALA A 271 19.03 -10.54 1.67
CA ALA A 271 20.16 -9.77 1.14
C ALA A 271 19.70 -8.55 0.33
N LEU A 272 18.71 -8.72 -0.55
CA LEU A 272 18.14 -7.62 -1.35
C LEU A 272 17.46 -6.58 -0.46
N VAL A 273 16.71 -7.00 0.56
CA VAL A 273 16.11 -6.07 1.54
C VAL A 273 17.19 -5.26 2.25
N ARG A 274 18.25 -5.89 2.77
CA ARG A 274 19.36 -5.17 3.41
C ARG A 274 19.97 -4.12 2.48
N LYS A 275 20.17 -4.47 1.21
CA LYS A 275 20.68 -3.53 0.20
C LYS A 275 19.71 -2.37 -0.04
N ALA A 276 18.40 -2.66 -0.13
CA ALA A 276 17.37 -1.67 -0.47
C ALA A 276 17.05 -0.69 0.66
N VAL A 277 17.20 -1.11 1.93
CA VAL A 277 16.90 -0.25 3.10
C VAL A 277 18.13 0.46 3.66
N SER A 278 19.33 0.13 3.16
CA SER A 278 20.56 0.84 3.54
C SER A 278 20.54 2.28 2.99
N PRO A 279 21.10 3.27 3.72
CA PRO A 279 21.18 4.66 3.26
C PRO A 279 21.97 4.84 1.96
#